data_AF-A0A443SM50-F1
#
_entry.id   AF-A0A443SM50-F1
#
_cell.length_a   1.000
_cell.length_b   1.000
_cell.length_c   1.000
_cell.angle_alpha   90.00
_cell.angle_beta   90.00
_cell.angle_gamma   90.00
#
_symmetry.space_group_name_H-M   'P 1'
#
loop_
_entity.id
_entity.type
_entity.pdbx_description
1 polymer ?
#
loop_
_entity_poly.entity_id
_entity_poly.type
_entity_poly.pdbx_seq_one_letter_code
_entity_poly.pdbx_strand_id
1 'polypeptide(L)'
;MRTIALHNRLTRSHGYQQFFRIRPSDTTVVKASDLELQCNIANQAGSVQWSKDGFLLGFDAEIPGFPRYSMSGDSLKGVYNLRIKDIQLEDEGDYQCQI
;
A
#
# COMPACT_ATOMS: atom_id res chain seq x y z
N MET A 1 35.16 35.50 -12.93
CA MET A 1 34.47 34.79 -11.82
C MET A 1 34.22 33.36 -12.27
N ARG A 2 34.54 32.36 -11.44
CA ARG A 2 34.36 30.93 -11.76
C ARG A 2 32.92 30.54 -11.42
N THR A 3 32.17 30.05 -12.40
CA THR A 3 30.85 29.45 -12.14
C THR A 3 30.99 27.94 -12.22
N ILE A 4 30.63 27.26 -11.13
CA ILE A 4 30.46 25.80 -11.12
C ILE A 4 29.02 25.53 -11.52
N ALA A 5 28.82 24.80 -12.61
CA ALA A 5 27.50 24.34 -13.02
C ALA A 5 27.38 22.84 -12.69
N LEU A 6 26.69 22.55 -11.59
CA LEU A 6 26.31 21.19 -11.23
C LEU A 6 25.15 20.76 -12.13
N HIS A 7 25.45 19.99 -13.16
CA HIS A 7 24.43 19.38 -14.00
C HIS A 7 24.15 17.99 -13.46
N ASN A 8 23.06 17.83 -12.71
CA ASN A 8 22.55 16.51 -12.41
C ASN A 8 21.87 15.96 -13.67
N ARG A 9 22.62 15.27 -14.53
CA ARG A 9 22.03 14.51 -15.63
C ARG A 9 21.26 13.36 -15.00
N LEU A 10 19.93 13.52 -14.90
CA LEU A 10 19.04 12.39 -14.70
C LEU A 10 19.28 11.42 -15.86
N THR A 11 20.01 10.34 -15.58
CA THR A 11 19.99 9.16 -16.43
C THR A 11 18.54 8.75 -16.55
N ARG A 12 18.04 8.63 -17.78
CA ARG A 12 16.70 8.11 -18.04
C ARG A 12 16.71 6.64 -17.59
N SER A 13 16.45 6.42 -16.32
CA SER A 13 16.08 5.12 -15.81
C SER A 13 14.85 4.73 -16.60
N HIS A 14 15.00 3.81 -17.54
CA HIS A 14 13.88 3.01 -18.02
C HIS A 14 13.53 2.02 -16.91
N GLY A 15 13.24 2.54 -15.71
CA GLY A 15 12.63 1.79 -14.65
C GLY A 15 11.27 1.42 -15.18
N TYR A 16 11.02 0.12 -15.34
CA TYR A 16 9.71 -0.37 -15.68
C TYR A 16 8.70 0.26 -14.72
N GLN A 17 7.72 0.98 -15.26
CA GLN A 17 6.74 1.68 -14.43
C GLN A 17 6.07 0.67 -13.49
N GLN A 18 6.05 0.98 -12.20
CA GLN A 18 5.37 0.15 -11.22
C GLN A 18 3.87 0.05 -11.54
N PHE A 19 3.28 -1.12 -11.30
CA PHE A 19 1.86 -1.35 -11.58
C PHE A 19 1.27 -2.41 -10.65
N PHE A 20 -0.06 -2.37 -10.49
CA PHE A 20 -0.79 -3.39 -9.77
C PHE A 20 -0.83 -4.69 -10.58
N ARG A 21 -0.21 -5.75 -10.05
CA ARG A 21 -0.47 -7.14 -10.46
C ARG A 21 -1.85 -7.59 -9.97
N ILE A 22 -2.22 -7.22 -8.74
CA ILE A 22 -3.56 -7.43 -8.17
C ILE A 22 -4.00 -6.12 -7.52
N ARG A 23 -5.21 -5.68 -7.85
CA ARG A 23 -5.87 -4.54 -7.22
C ARG A 23 -6.85 -5.03 -6.14
N PRO A 24 -7.09 -4.24 -5.09
CA PRO A 24 -8.24 -4.48 -4.22
C PRO A 24 -9.52 -4.56 -5.04
N SER A 25 -10.44 -5.40 -4.58
CA SER A 25 -11.79 -5.53 -5.12
C SER A 25 -12.81 -5.37 -4.02
N ASP A 26 -13.97 -4.81 -4.37
CA ASP A 26 -15.10 -4.68 -3.47
C ASP A 26 -15.43 -6.03 -2.84
N THR A 27 -15.55 -6.04 -1.51
CA THR A 27 -15.75 -7.26 -0.74
C THR A 27 -16.79 -7.02 0.35
N THR A 28 -17.74 -7.94 0.47
CA THR A 28 -18.68 -7.99 1.59
C THR A 28 -18.23 -9.07 2.57
N VAL A 29 -18.17 -8.74 3.85
CA VAL A 29 -17.68 -9.64 4.90
C VAL A 29 -18.64 -9.64 6.09
N VAL A 30 -18.69 -10.76 6.82
CA VAL A 30 -19.55 -10.90 8.01
C VAL A 30 -18.83 -10.32 9.23
N LYS A 31 -19.56 -9.67 10.14
CA LYS A 31 -19.00 -9.19 11.42
C LYS A 31 -18.31 -10.31 12.21
N ALA A 32 -17.34 -9.92 13.02
CA ALA A 32 -16.54 -10.79 13.87
C ALA A 32 -15.71 -11.85 13.11
N SER A 33 -15.61 -11.73 11.79
CA SER A 33 -14.67 -12.52 10.98
C SER A 33 -13.42 -11.71 10.63
N ASP A 34 -12.40 -12.37 10.11
CA ASP A 34 -11.20 -11.71 9.59
C ASP A 34 -11.36 -11.44 8.08
N LEU A 35 -10.87 -10.28 7.62
CA LEU A 35 -10.82 -9.88 6.22
C LEU A 35 -9.35 -9.71 5.76
N GLU A 36 -9.07 -10.08 4.52
CA GLU A 36 -7.83 -9.72 3.83
C GLU A 36 -8.13 -9.12 2.46
N LEU A 37 -7.74 -7.86 2.26
CA LEU A 37 -7.82 -7.17 0.97
C LEU A 37 -6.48 -7.29 0.23
N GLN A 38 -6.53 -7.74 -1.02
CA GLN A 38 -5.32 -8.00 -1.78
C GLN A 38 -4.73 -6.75 -2.44
N CYS A 39 -3.41 -6.60 -2.38
CA CYS A 39 -2.68 -5.63 -3.16
C CYS A 39 -1.29 -6.14 -3.52
N ASN A 40 -1.06 -6.36 -4.82
CA ASN A 40 0.21 -6.89 -5.32
C ASN A 40 0.80 -5.97 -6.38
N ILE A 41 2.07 -5.60 -6.23
CA ILE A 41 2.77 -4.64 -7.08
C ILE A 41 3.90 -5.33 -7.84
N ALA A 42 4.00 -5.04 -9.13
CA ALA A 42 5.10 -5.45 -9.98
C ALA A 42 5.95 -4.23 -10.34
N ASN A 43 7.26 -4.44 -10.53
CA ASN A 43 8.24 -3.39 -10.79
C ASN A 43 8.20 -2.25 -9.77
N GLN A 44 7.98 -2.58 -8.50
CA GLN A 44 7.86 -1.60 -7.44
C GLN A 44 9.10 -0.71 -7.37
N ALA A 45 8.89 0.59 -7.44
CA ALA A 45 9.93 1.60 -7.34
C ALA A 45 9.73 2.50 -6.11
N GLY A 46 8.49 2.64 -5.62
CA GLY A 46 8.11 3.39 -4.43
C GLY A 46 7.62 2.54 -3.27
N SER A 47 7.31 3.21 -2.17
CA SER A 47 6.67 2.60 -1.00
C SER A 47 5.17 2.38 -1.25
N VAL A 48 4.61 1.32 -0.65
CA VAL A 48 3.19 0.99 -0.75
C VAL A 48 2.53 1.25 0.60
N GLN A 49 1.34 1.85 0.58
CA GLN A 49 0.53 2.06 1.79
C GLN A 49 -0.96 1.88 1.48
N TRP A 50 -1.75 1.63 2.51
CA TRP A 50 -3.21 1.65 2.40
C TRP A 50 -3.79 2.96 2.90
N SER A 51 -4.94 3.35 2.33
CA SER A 51 -5.83 4.35 2.90
C SER A 51 -7.21 3.76 3.16
N LYS A 52 -7.89 4.30 4.18
CA LYS A 52 -9.31 4.09 4.48
C LYS A 52 -10.00 5.44 4.48
N ASP A 53 -11.01 5.63 3.64
CA ASP A 53 -11.78 6.89 3.55
C ASP A 53 -10.88 8.13 3.34
N GLY A 54 -9.79 7.94 2.58
CA GLY A 54 -8.77 8.98 2.34
C GLY A 54 -7.74 9.19 3.46
N PHE A 55 -7.91 8.56 4.63
CA PHE A 55 -6.92 8.59 5.70
C PHE A 55 -5.80 7.57 5.44
N LEU A 56 -4.54 8.01 5.53
CA LEU A 56 -3.37 7.16 5.28
C LEU A 56 -3.03 6.31 6.51
N LEU A 57 -2.91 4.99 6.32
CA LEU A 57 -2.60 4.04 7.41
C LEU A 57 -1.09 3.86 7.64
N GLY A 58 -0.24 4.42 6.76
CA GLY A 58 1.22 4.36 6.89
C GLY A 58 1.87 3.17 6.16
N PHE A 59 3.19 3.04 6.32
CA PHE A 59 4.04 2.11 5.57
C PHE A 59 4.47 0.87 6.36
N ASP A 60 4.23 0.86 7.67
CA ASP A 60 4.67 -0.22 8.55
C ASP A 60 3.65 -1.37 8.58
N ALA A 61 4.15 -2.58 8.85
CA ALA A 61 3.28 -3.77 8.93
C ALA A 61 2.26 -3.66 10.06
N GLU A 62 2.67 -3.08 11.20
CA GLU A 62 1.77 -2.70 12.28
C GLU A 62 1.26 -1.27 12.03
N ILE A 63 -0.04 -1.04 12.19
CA ILE A 63 -0.66 0.26 11.92
C ILE A 63 -0.95 0.95 13.27
N PRO A 64 -0.18 1.99 13.66
CA PRO A 64 -0.41 2.68 14.92
C PRO A 64 -1.81 3.30 15.01
N GLY A 65 -2.49 3.06 16.14
CA GLY A 65 -3.87 3.52 16.35
C GLY A 65 -4.95 2.58 15.79
N PHE A 66 -4.57 1.57 15.00
CA PHE A 66 -5.48 0.58 14.43
C PHE A 66 -5.03 -0.85 14.80
N PRO A 67 -5.19 -1.28 16.07
CA PRO A 67 -4.61 -2.54 16.57
C PRO A 67 -5.17 -3.81 15.90
N ARG A 68 -6.32 -3.71 15.21
CA ARG A 68 -6.91 -4.83 14.45
C ARG A 68 -6.40 -4.90 13.00
N TYR A 69 -5.70 -3.85 12.55
CA TYR A 69 -5.29 -3.67 11.17
C TYR A 69 -3.80 -3.99 11.07
N SER A 70 -3.40 -4.66 9.99
CA SER A 70 -1.99 -4.92 9.70
C SER A 70 -1.77 -5.08 8.21
N MET A 71 -0.62 -4.66 7.72
CA MET A 71 -0.16 -5.07 6.40
C MET A 71 0.52 -6.43 6.50
N SER A 72 0.16 -7.31 5.59
CA SER A 72 0.58 -8.71 5.53
C SER A 72 1.05 -9.07 4.12
N GLY A 73 1.85 -10.13 4.02
CA GLY A 73 2.45 -10.56 2.76
C GLY A 73 3.96 -10.42 2.74
N ASP A 74 4.53 -10.69 1.57
CA ASP A 74 5.97 -10.65 1.30
C ASP A 74 6.30 -9.42 0.45
N SER A 75 6.82 -8.37 1.10
CA SER A 75 7.18 -7.12 0.46
C SER A 75 8.28 -7.29 -0.60
N LEU A 76 9.16 -8.29 -0.46
CA LEU A 76 10.17 -8.62 -1.48
C LEU A 76 9.54 -9.17 -2.76
N LYS A 77 8.30 -9.67 -2.69
CA LYS A 77 7.48 -10.12 -3.84
C LYS A 77 6.39 -9.13 -4.24
N GLY A 78 6.44 -7.93 -3.67
CA GLY A 78 5.47 -6.87 -3.90
C GLY A 78 4.08 -7.18 -3.35
N VAL A 79 3.95 -8.00 -2.30
CA VAL A 79 2.64 -8.36 -1.70
C VAL A 79 2.40 -7.53 -0.44
N TYR A 80 1.34 -6.73 -0.45
CA TYR A 80 0.97 -5.76 0.59
C TYR A 80 -0.51 -5.86 0.92
N ASN A 81 -0.97 -7.03 1.35
CA ASN A 81 -2.37 -7.25 1.67
C ASN A 81 -2.74 -6.55 2.99
N LEU A 82 -3.87 -5.86 3.03
CA LEU A 82 -4.40 -5.32 4.29
C LEU A 82 -5.24 -6.39 4.98
N ARG A 83 -4.83 -6.77 6.19
CA ARG A 83 -5.59 -7.67 7.05
C ARG A 83 -6.29 -6.87 8.15
N ILE A 84 -7.58 -7.15 8.34
CA ILE A 84 -8.39 -6.59 9.42
C ILE A 84 -9.00 -7.76 10.21
N LYS A 85 -8.68 -7.84 11.50
CA LYS A 85 -9.23 -8.87 12.39
C LYS A 85 -10.53 -8.42 13.03
N ASP A 86 -11.41 -9.39 13.31
CA ASP A 86 -12.65 -9.16 14.07
C ASP A 86 -13.44 -7.96 13.51
N ILE A 87 -13.92 -8.09 12.28
CA ILE A 87 -14.58 -7.02 11.52
C ILE A 87 -15.75 -6.42 12.31
N GLN A 88 -15.76 -5.08 12.37
CA GLN A 88 -16.74 -4.24 13.03
C GLN A 88 -17.46 -3.33 12.01
N LEU A 89 -18.55 -2.68 12.42
CA LEU A 89 -19.27 -1.72 11.54
C LEU A 89 -18.41 -0.52 11.12
N GLU A 90 -17.52 -0.07 12.00
CA GLU A 90 -16.59 1.03 11.73
C GLU A 90 -15.56 0.71 10.63
N ASP A 91 -15.39 -0.57 10.28
CA ASP A 91 -14.52 -1.03 9.20
C ASP A 91 -15.18 -0.89 7.83
N GLU A 92 -16.47 -0.54 7.76
CA GLU A 92 -17.06 -0.14 6.50
C GLU A 92 -16.39 1.16 6.00
N GLY A 93 -16.02 1.19 4.73
CA GLY A 93 -15.35 2.33 4.12
C GLY A 93 -14.64 2.00 2.81
N ASP A 94 -14.10 3.05 2.19
CA ASP A 94 -13.39 2.96 0.93
C ASP A 94 -11.90 2.69 1.20
N TYR A 95 -11.44 1.51 0.79
CA TYR A 95 -10.05 1.09 0.94
C TYR A 95 -9.29 1.23 -0.38
N GLN A 96 -8.12 1.84 -0.32
CA GLN A 96 -7.26 1.99 -1.51
C GLN A 96 -5.82 1.63 -1.19
N CYS A 97 -5.22 0.81 -2.05
CA CYS A 97 -3.79 0.57 -2.05
C CYS A 97 -3.10 1.65 -2.90
N GLN A 98 -2.17 2.40 -2.33
CA GLN A 98 -1.46 3.51 -2.95
C GLN A 98 -0.03 3.06 -3.31
N ILE A 99 0.40 3.34 -4.54
CA ILE A 99 1.75 3.04 -5.05
C ILE A 99 2.44 4.28 -5.57
#